data_AF-A0A1L2FUW8-F1
#
_entry.id   AF-A0A1L2FUW8-F1
#
_cell.length_a   1.000
_cell.length_b   1.000
_cell.length_c   1.000
_cell.angle_alpha   90.00
_cell.angle_beta   90.00
_cell.angle_gamma   90.00
#
_symmetry.space_group_name_H-M   'P 1'
#
loop_
_entity.id
_entity.type
_entity.pdbx_description
1 polymer ?
#
loop_
_entity_poly.entity_id
_entity_poly.type
_entity_poly.pdbx_seq_one_letter_code
_entity_poly.pdbx_strand_id
1 'polypeptide(L)' 'PLGRHVIVIANDITHQIGSFGPQEDLLFQLASELARKEKLPRVYLSANSGARIGLADEIK' A
#
# COMPACT_ATOMS: atom_id res chain seq x y z
N PRO A 1 -25.89 -12.18 12.09
CA PRO A 1 -25.72 -11.66 10.72
C PRO A 1 -25.77 -10.11 10.64
N LEU A 2 -24.85 -9.43 11.34
CA LEU A 2 -24.78 -7.95 11.41
C LEU A 2 -23.60 -7.34 10.62
N GLY A 3 -22.86 -8.17 9.87
CA GLY A 3 -21.67 -7.75 9.11
C GLY A 3 -20.38 -7.74 9.94
N ARG A 4 -19.26 -7.56 9.25
CA ARG A 4 -17.91 -7.34 9.82
C ARG A 4 -17.15 -6.40 8.90
N HIS A 5 -16.51 -5.38 9.49
CA HIS A 5 -15.64 -4.48 8.77
C HIS A 5 -14.22 -5.05 8.63
N VAL A 6 -13.56 -4.70 7.54
CA VAL A 6 -12.19 -5.08 7.19
C VAL A 6 -11.55 -3.91 6.45
N ILE A 7 -10.24 -3.72 6.62
CA ILE A 7 -9.46 -2.78 5.80
C ILE A 7 -8.65 -3.60 4.80
N VAL A 8 -8.83 -3.33 3.50
CA VAL A 8 -8.10 -3.96 2.41
C VAL A 8 -7.14 -2.94 1.81
N ILE A 9 -5.87 -3.32 1.66
CA ILE A 9 -4.83 -2.52 1.03
C ILE A 9 -4.33 -3.32 -0.18
N ALA A 10 -4.11 -2.65 -1.31
CA ALA A 10 -3.61 -3.30 -2.52
C ALA A 10 -2.68 -2.37 -3.27
N ASN A 11 -1.66 -2.94 -3.92
CA ASN A 11 -0.93 -2.22 -4.95
C ASN A 11 -1.77 -2.14 -6.22
N ASP A 12 -1.61 -1.05 -6.96
CA ASP A 12 -2.03 -0.99 -8.34
C ASP A 12 -0.84 -1.35 -9.23
N ILE A 13 -0.86 -2.57 -9.80
CA ILE A 13 0.22 -3.05 -10.67
C ILE A 13 0.36 -2.20 -11.95
N THR A 14 -0.71 -1.51 -12.35
CA THR A 14 -0.71 -0.66 -13.55
C THR A 14 -0.04 0.68 -13.30
N HIS A 15 0.07 1.10 -12.04
CA HIS A 15 0.74 2.32 -11.65
C HIS A 15 2.20 2.05 -11.28
N GLN A 16 3.14 2.49 -12.12
CA GLN A 16 4.58 2.35 -11.89
C GLN A 16 4.96 0.92 -11.44
N ILE A 17 4.44 -0.08 -12.15
CA ILE A 17 4.62 -1.52 -11.90
C ILE A 17 4.30 -1.98 -10.46
N GLY A 18 3.43 -1.24 -9.77
CA GLY A 18 3.08 -1.45 -8.38
C GLY A 18 4.24 -1.16 -7.41
N SER A 19 5.26 -0.40 -7.83
CA SER A 19 6.43 -0.10 -7.00
C SER A 19 6.09 0.77 -5.78
N PHE A 20 6.75 0.49 -4.66
CA PHE A 20 6.61 1.23 -3.41
C PHE A 20 7.54 2.43 -3.37
N GLY A 21 6.99 3.63 -3.54
CA GLY A 21 7.66 4.88 -3.19
C GLY A 21 7.25 5.38 -1.79
N PRO A 22 7.78 6.53 -1.36
CA PRO A 22 7.48 7.09 -0.04
C PRO A 22 6.00 7.36 0.22
N GLN A 23 5.24 7.70 -0.82
CA GLN A 23 3.80 7.98 -0.69
C GLN A 23 2.98 6.71 -0.50
N GLU A 24 3.29 5.67 -1.28
CA GLU A 24 2.64 4.37 -1.17
C GLU A 24 2.96 3.69 0.16
N ASP A 25 4.20 3.81 0.64
CA ASP A 25 4.62 3.33 1.95
C ASP A 25 3.89 4.06 3.08
N LEU A 26 3.78 5.39 3.01
CA LEU A 26 3.02 6.18 3.99
C LEU A 26 1.54 5.79 4.01
N LEU A 27 0.91 5.60 2.85
CA LEU A 27 -0.48 5.14 2.76
C LEU A 27 -0.63 3.76 3.41
N PHE A 28 0.28 2.83 3.09
CA PHE A 28 0.28 1.49 3.67
C PHE A 28 0.42 1.54 5.21
N GLN A 29 1.30 2.39 5.72
CA GLN A 29 1.50 2.59 7.16
C GLN A 29 0.23 3.14 7.82
N LEU A 30 -0.33 4.24 7.32
CA LEU A 30 -1.50 4.90 7.92
C LEU A 30 -2.74 3.99 7.88
N ALA A 31 -2.98 3.28 6.79
CA ALA A 31 -4.05 2.30 6.70
C ALA A 31 -3.85 1.13 7.69
N SER A 32 -2.60 0.73 7.91
CA SER A 32 -2.26 -0.31 8.89
C SER A 32 -2.46 0.15 10.34
N GLU A 33 -2.12 1.41 10.65
CA GLU A 33 -2.37 2.04 11.95
C GLU A 33 -3.87 2.14 12.23
N LEU A 34 -4.65 2.56 11.25
CA LEU A 34 -6.11 2.62 11.34
C LEU A 34 -6.70 1.24 11.64
N ALA A 35 -6.27 0.19 10.92
CA ALA A 35 -6.75 -1.18 11.17
C ALA A 35 -6.48 -1.64 12.59
N ARG A 36 -5.30 -1.33 13.16
CA ARG A 36 -4.97 -1.65 14.56
C ARG A 36 -5.82 -0.85 15.53
N LYS A 37 -5.97 0.46 15.30
CA LYS A 37 -6.76 1.37 16.16
C LYS A 37 -8.22 0.91 16.27
N GLU A 38 -8.82 0.56 15.13
CA GLU A 38 -10.22 0.12 15.04
C GLU A 38 -10.41 -1.38 15.33
N LYS A 39 -9.32 -2.13 15.58
CA LYS A 39 -9.31 -3.59 15.79
C LYS A 39 -9.95 -4.36 14.64
N LEU A 40 -9.76 -3.90 13.41
CA LEU A 40 -10.27 -4.53 12.20
C LEU A 40 -9.20 -5.44 11.57
N PRO A 41 -9.59 -6.57 10.97
CA PRO A 41 -8.68 -7.34 10.13
C PRO A 41 -8.12 -6.45 9.00
N ARG A 42 -6.83 -6.56 8.75
CA ARG A 42 -6.13 -5.92 7.63
C ARG A 42 -5.76 -6.98 6.60
N VAL A 43 -6.30 -6.88 5.39
CA VAL A 43 -5.98 -7.77 4.27
C VAL A 43 -5.11 -7.00 3.28
N TYR A 44 -4.01 -7.61 2.84
CA TYR A 44 -3.11 -7.03 1.84
C TYR A 44 -3.10 -7.89 0.59
N LEU A 45 -3.48 -7.30 -0.55
CA LEU A 45 -3.40 -7.92 -1.87
C LEU A 45 -2.11 -7.47 -2.55
N SER A 46 -1.16 -8.39 -2.64
CA SER A 46 0.19 -8.08 -3.12
C SER A 46 0.36 -8.42 -4.59
N ALA A 47 0.46 -7.38 -5.42
CA ALA A 47 0.92 -7.46 -6.81
C ALA A 47 1.82 -6.24 -7.07
N ASN A 48 3.11 -6.36 -6.81
CA ASN A 48 4.08 -5.27 -6.88
C ASN A 48 5.45 -5.74 -7.35
N SER A 49 6.31 -4.78 -7.68
CA SER A 49 7.72 -4.97 -8.04
C SER A 49 8.69 -4.62 -6.91
N GLY A 50 8.23 -4.51 -5.67
CA GLY A 50 9.05 -4.07 -4.54
C GLY A 50 9.29 -2.55 -4.49
N ALA A 51 10.40 -2.14 -3.87
CA ALA A 51 10.74 -0.72 -3.68
C ALA A 51 10.96 0.00 -5.02
N ARG A 52 10.51 1.25 -5.10
CA ARG A 52 10.73 2.11 -6.26
C ARG A 52 12.21 2.49 -6.33
N ILE A 53 12.85 2.08 -7.42
CA ILE A 53 14.22 2.44 -7.75
C ILE A 53 14.16 3.44 -8.90
N GLY A 54 14.71 4.63 -8.70
CA GLY A 54 14.85 5.65 -9.75
C GLY A 54 16.19 6.36 -9.59
N LEU A 55 16.92 6.53 -10.70
CA LEU A 55 17.94 7.58 -10.79
C LEU A 55 17.23 8.90 -11.10
N ALA A 56 17.77 10.02 -10.61
CA ALA A 56 17.22 11.34 -10.90
C ALA A 56 17.20 11.57 -12.42
N ASP A 57 16.02 11.76 -13.01
CA ASP A 57 15.85 11.95 -14.46
C ASP A 57 16.55 13.21 -14.98
N GLU A 58 16.89 14.14 -14.09
CA GLU A 58 17.60 15.39 -14.37
C GLU A 58 19.11 15.21 -14.63
N ILE A 59 19.67 14.02 -14.39
CA ILE A 59 21.09 13.69 -14.64
C ILE A 59 21.23 12.75 -15.87
N LYS A 60 20.35 12.87 -16.86
CA LYS A 60 20.45 12.19 -18.16
C LYS A 60 20.91 13.13 -19.28
#